data_AF-A0A1V5HQA0-F1
#
_entry.id   AF-A0A1V5HQA0-F1
#
_cell.length_a   1.000
_cell.length_b   1.000
_cell.length_c   1.000
_cell.angle_alpha   90.00
_cell.angle_beta   90.00
_cell.angle_gamma   90.00
#
_symmetry.space_group_name_H-M   'P 1'
#
loop_
_entity.id
_entity.type
_entity.pdbx_description
1 polymer ?
#
loop_
_entity_poly.entity_id
_entity_poly.type
_entity_poly.pdbx_seq_one_letter_code
_entity_poly.pdbx_strand_id
1 'polypeptide(L)' 'MVDVSMYDRYNVGDAVKVIHGALEGTEGKIISIDKTTGACRVETLFFGRSTPVDVDFSEIEKI' A
#
# COMPACT_ATOMS: atom_id res chain seq x y z
N MET A 1 -12.40 0.45 -11.59
CA MET A 1 -13.17 0.70 -10.36
C MET A 1 -12.76 -0.36 -9.36
N VAL A 2 -12.28 0.03 -8.19
CA VAL A 2 -11.91 -0.92 -7.14
C VAL A 2 -13.20 -1.48 -6.57
N ASP A 3 -13.39 -2.80 -6.63
CA ASP A 3 -14.50 -3.45 -5.95
C ASP A 3 -14.22 -3.51 -4.45
N VAL A 4 -15.21 -3.28 -3.61
CA VAL A 4 -15.04 -3.31 -2.15
C VAL A 4 -14.52 -4.68 -1.68
N SER A 5 -14.84 -5.76 -2.39
CA SER A 5 -14.33 -7.10 -2.10
C SER A 5 -12.81 -7.23 -2.33
N MET A 6 -12.18 -6.32 -3.08
CA MET A 6 -10.73 -6.35 -3.28
C MET A 6 -9.97 -6.09 -1.98
N TYR A 7 -10.50 -5.23 -1.11
CA TYR A 7 -9.88 -4.91 0.18
C TYR A 7 -9.75 -6.14 1.09
N ASP A 8 -10.65 -7.12 0.97
CA ASP A 8 -10.65 -8.31 1.85
C ASP A 8 -9.49 -9.27 1.56
N ARG A 9 -8.78 -9.06 0.44
CA ARG A 9 -7.57 -9.80 0.08
C ARG A 9 -6.30 -9.22 0.70
N TYR A 10 -6.38 -8.05 1.32
CA TYR A 10 -5.28 -7.29 1.88
C TYR A 10 -5.48 -7.07 3.38
N ASN A 11 -4.40 -7.21 4.13
CA ASN A 11 -4.37 -7.03 5.57
C ASN A 11 -3.20 -6.16 5.97
N VAL A 12 -3.33 -5.51 7.13
CA VAL A 12 -2.21 -4.84 7.78
C VAL A 12 -1.09 -5.86 8.01
N GLY A 13 0.13 -5.49 7.63
CA GLY A 13 1.32 -6.33 7.67
C GLY A 13 1.64 -7.04 6.36
N ASP A 14 0.71 -7.08 5.40
CA ASP A 14 0.97 -7.67 4.08
C ASP A 14 2.07 -6.90 3.34
N ALA A 15 2.96 -7.66 2.70
CA ALA A 15 3.96 -7.12 1.81
C ALA A 15 3.30 -6.70 0.50
N VAL A 16 3.58 -5.47 0.08
CA VAL A 16 3.06 -4.89 -1.15
C VAL A 16 4.15 -4.17 -1.91
N LYS A 17 3.94 -4.03 -3.21
CA LYS A 17 4.72 -3.17 -4.09
C LYS A 17 3.83 -2.08 -4.65
N VAL A 18 4.36 -0.86 -4.69
CA VAL A 18 3.74 0.24 -5.40
C VAL A 18 3.99 0.04 -6.89
N ILE A 19 2.92 -0.15 -7.65
CA ILE A 19 2.95 -0.44 -9.09
C ILE A 19 2.73 0.79 -9.97
N HIS A 20 2.21 1.89 -9.41
CA HIS A 20 1.97 3.16 -10.10
C HIS A 20 2.19 4.37 -9.19
N GLY A 21 2.34 5.56 -9.78
CA GLY A 21 2.46 6.83 -9.05
C GLY A 21 3.91 7.22 -8.75
N ALA A 22 4.10 8.23 -7.89
CA ALA A 22 5.42 8.81 -7.63
C ALA A 22 6.39 7.86 -6.90
N LEU A 23 5.84 6.82 -6.25
CA LEU A 23 6.59 5.83 -5.49
C LEU A 23 6.66 4.47 -6.20
N GLU A 24 6.34 4.42 -7.51
CA GLU A 24 6.41 3.20 -8.31
C GLU A 24 7.75 2.46 -8.14
N GLY A 25 7.66 1.14 -7.94
CA GLY A 25 8.81 0.28 -7.68
C GLY A 25 9.18 0.15 -6.21
N THR A 26 8.60 0.96 -5.33
CA THR A 26 8.85 0.89 -3.89
C THR A 26 8.12 -0.32 -3.28
N GLU A 27 8.80 -1.05 -2.42
CA GLU A 27 8.23 -2.17 -1.67
C GLU A 27 8.07 -1.79 -0.20
N GLY A 28 7.07 -2.37 0.46
CA GLY A 28 6.80 -2.09 1.86
C GLY A 28 5.71 -2.98 2.45
N LYS A 29 5.28 -2.65 3.65
CA LYS A 29 4.19 -3.35 4.34
C LYS A 29 3.01 -2.43 4.58
N ILE A 30 1.81 -2.92 4.38
CA ILE A 30 0.60 -2.18 4.72
C ILE A 30 0.56 -1.92 6.22
N ILE A 31 0.36 -0.67 6.63
CA ILE A 31 0.11 -0.31 8.03
C ILE A 31 -1.32 0.17 8.28
N SER A 32 -2.02 0.68 7.27
CA SER A 32 -3.45 0.96 7.34
C SER A 32 -4.09 1.03 5.95
N ILE A 33 -5.39 0.71 5.89
CA ILE A 33 -6.23 0.86 4.69
C ILE A 33 -7.54 1.53 5.12
N ASP A 34 -7.85 2.69 4.55
CA ASP A 34 -9.18 3.29 4.63
C ASP A 34 -10.03 2.78 3.46
N LYS A 35 -10.92 1.82 3.75
CA LYS A 35 -11.81 1.20 2.76
C LYS A 35 -12.87 2.16 2.20
N THR A 36 -13.09 3.31 2.85
CA THR A 36 -14.06 4.32 2.42
C THR A 36 -13.48 5.22 1.35
N THR A 37 -12.23 5.65 1.55
CA THR A 37 -11.54 6.61 0.65
C THR A 37 -10.61 5.92 -0.35
N GLY A 38 -10.16 4.70 -0.06
CA GLY A 38 -9.12 4.01 -0.82
C GLY A 38 -7.69 4.37 -0.40
N ALA A 39 -7.54 5.30 0.56
CA ALA A 39 -6.23 5.71 1.05
C ALA A 39 -5.55 4.56 1.81
N CYS A 40 -4.31 4.28 1.45
CA CYS A 40 -3.46 3.28 2.08
C CYS A 40 -2.20 3.95 2.64
N ARG A 41 -1.71 3.40 3.75
CA ARG A 41 -0.39 3.76 4.26
C ARG A 41 0.49 2.53 4.28
N VAL A 42 1.67 2.68 3.70
CA VAL A 42 2.66 1.62 3.55
C VAL A 42 3.94 2.04 4.28
N GLU A 43 4.46 1.18 5.15
CA GLU A 43 5.79 1.34 5.72
C GLU A 43 6.83 0.78 4.76
N THR A 44 7.74 1.63 4.30
CA THR A 44 8.85 1.26 3.41
C THR A 44 10.19 1.61 4.04
N LEU A 45 11.28 1.00 3.57
CA LEU A 45 12.62 1.30 4.03
C LEU A 45 13.35 2.17 3.00
N PHE A 46 13.66 3.40 3.40
CA PHE A 46 14.58 4.26 2.65
C PHE A 46 15.86 4.44 3.48
N PHE A 47 17.01 4.10 2.90
CA PHE A 47 18.33 4.25 3.56
C PHE A 47 18.41 3.59 4.95
N GLY A 48 17.77 2.43 5.13
CA GLY A 48 17.72 1.71 6.41
C GLY A 48 16.82 2.35 7.47
N ARG A 49 16.00 3.35 7.09
CA ARG A 49 15.00 3.97 7.96
C ARG A 49 13.60 3.63 7.48
N SER A 50 12.79 3.07 8.38
CA SER A 50 11.37 2.87 8.13
C SER A 50 10.68 4.23 8.00
N THR A 51 10.08 4.47 6.85
CA THR A 51 9.33 5.69 6.54
C THR A 51 7.93 5.29 6.09
N PRO A 52 6.87 5.75 6.76
CA PRO A 52 5.52 5.58 6.26
C PRO A 52 5.27 6.50 5.07
N VAL A 53 4.67 5.96 4.02
CA VAL A 53 4.25 6.69 2.83
C VAL A 53 2.76 6.48 2.59
N ASP A 54 2.10 7.52 2.12
CA ASP A 54 0.69 7.49 1.76
C ASP A 54 0.57 7.20 0.25
N VAL A 55 -0.27 6.22 -0.10
CA VAL A 55 -0.51 5.73 -1.47
C VAL A 55 -1.98 5.37 -1.64
N ASP A 56 -2.47 5.31 -2.87
CA ASP A 56 -3.83 4.80 -3.12
C ASP A 56 -3.86 3.27 -3.21
N PHE A 57 -4.96 2.65 -2.80
CA PHE A 57 -5.12 1.18 -2.90
C PHE A 57 -4.97 0.67 -4.34
N SER A 58 -5.37 1.48 -5.32
CA SER A 58 -5.21 1.15 -6.75
C SER A 58 -3.76 1.19 -7.24
N GLU A 59 -2.85 1.78 -6.47
CA GLU A 59 -1.44 1.92 -6.81
C GLU A 59 -0.57 0.80 -6.20
N ILE A 60 -1.15 -0.10 -5.40
CA ILE A 60 -0.41 -1.17 -4.74
C ILE A 60 -0.84 -2.57 -5.21
N GLU A 61 0.10 -3.50 -5.19
CA GLU A 61 -0.13 -4.91 -5.46
C GLU A 61 0.52 -5.78 -4.37
N LYS A 62 -0.20 -6.80 -3.91
CA LYS A 62 0.32 -7.77 -2.93
C LYS A 62 1.42 -8.64 -3.52
N ILE A 63 2.45 -8.90 -2.73
CA ILE A 63 3.56 -9.83 -3.04
C ILE A 63 3.24 -11.22 -2.48
#